data_AF-A0A212EKJ7-F1
#
_entry.id   AF-A0A212EKJ7-F1
#
_cell.length_a   1.000
_cell.length_b   1.000
_cell.length_c   1.000
_cell.angle_alpha   90.00
_cell.angle_beta   90.00
_cell.angle_gamma   90.00
#
_symmetry.space_group_name_H-M   'P 1'
#
loop_
_entity.id
_entity.type
_entity.pdbx_description
1 polymer ?
#
loop_
_entity_poly.entity_id
_entity_poly.type
_entity_poly.pdbx_seq_one_letter_code
_entity_poly.pdbx_strand_id
1 'polypeptide(L)'
;MKNYNRHYKNEADKEVHYLAFVETLKVINRRNALPHSDTHDINKFSDYTPEELKKIYMAVILQSHKLALVCPQHTYVFIMKAVICLFFIALIAISNGDKPHYDINKAPQLFELFMKNYNRHYKNEADKEAHYQAFVENLKTINRLNALPHSATHDINKFSDYTPEELKQIHDKN
;
A
#
# COMPACT_ATOMS: atom_id res chain seq x y z
N MET A 1 -13.58 24.51 25.94
CA MET A 1 -12.49 23.55 26.21
C MET A 1 -13.00 22.51 27.21
N LYS A 2 -12.97 21.22 26.87
CA LYS A 2 -13.29 20.16 27.84
C LYS A 2 -12.21 20.19 28.94
N ASN A 3 -12.62 20.40 30.19
CA ASN A 3 -11.69 20.43 31.32
C ASN A 3 -11.47 18.99 31.80
N TYR A 4 -10.27 18.46 31.56
CA TYR A 4 -9.91 17.09 31.93
C TYR A 4 -9.28 16.97 33.33
N ASN A 5 -9.31 18.05 34.15
CA ASN A 5 -8.82 18.11 35.53
C ASN A 5 -7.52 17.32 35.75
N ARG A 6 -6.50 17.65 34.95
CA ARG A 6 -5.18 17.00 34.96
C ARG A 6 -4.38 17.47 36.18
N HIS A 7 -3.79 16.52 36.88
CA HIS A 7 -2.83 16.79 37.95
C HIS A 7 -1.44 16.38 37.48
N TYR A 8 -0.55 17.36 37.32
CA TYR A 8 0.86 17.13 37.01
C TYR A 8 1.66 17.07 38.30
N LYS A 9 2.73 16.28 38.31
CA LYS A 9 3.52 16.02 39.53
C LYS A 9 4.33 17.25 39.96
N ASN A 10 4.79 18.04 38.99
CA ASN A 10 5.56 19.26 39.18
C ASN A 10 5.54 20.10 37.88
N GLU A 11 6.14 21.29 37.89
CA GLU A 11 6.16 22.17 36.71
C GLU A 11 6.95 21.58 35.53
N ALA A 12 8.01 20.80 35.77
CA ALA A 12 8.75 20.14 34.68
C ALA A 12 7.88 19.07 33.98
N ASP A 13 7.11 18.31 34.75
CA ASP A 13 6.16 17.32 34.25
C ASP A 13 5.06 17.99 33.42
N LYS A 14 4.54 19.12 33.89
CA LYS A 14 3.57 19.94 33.16
C LYS A 14 4.13 20.48 31.85
N GLU A 15 5.38 20.93 31.82
CA GLU A 15 6.05 21.42 30.61
C GLU A 15 6.21 20.29 29.57
N VAL A 16 6.63 19.11 30.01
CA VAL A 16 6.74 17.93 29.13
C VAL A 16 5.39 17.59 28.49
N HIS A 17 4.31 17.61 29.26
CA HIS A 17 2.95 17.36 28.75
C HIS A 17 2.44 18.49 27.85
N TYR A 18 2.79 19.74 28.15
CA TYR A 18 2.48 20.88 27.28
C TYR A 18 3.14 20.74 25.91
N LEU A 19 4.43 20.36 25.86
CA LEU A 19 5.13 20.11 24.60
C LEU A 19 4.50 18.95 23.83
N ALA A 20 4.18 17.84 24.51
CA ALA A 20 3.47 16.72 23.89
C ALA A 20 2.10 17.12 23.32
N PHE A 21 1.39 18.00 24.01
CA PHE A 21 0.11 18.55 23.56
C PHE A 21 0.26 19.40 22.29
N VAL A 22 1.24 20.29 22.25
CA VAL A 22 1.52 21.13 21.08
C VAL A 22 1.83 20.28 19.84
N GLU A 23 2.63 19.22 19.99
CA GLU A 23 2.90 18.29 18.89
C GLU A 23 1.64 17.57 18.41
N THR A 24 0.77 17.15 19.33
CA THR A 24 -0.52 16.54 18.97
C THR A 24 -1.42 17.50 18.21
N LEU A 25 -1.48 18.78 18.59
CA LEU A 25 -2.24 19.80 17.84
C LEU A 25 -1.74 19.97 16.41
N LYS A 26 -0.42 19.93 16.19
CA LYS A 26 0.15 19.97 14.83
C LYS A 26 -0.30 18.78 13.99
N VAL A 27 -0.45 17.59 14.59
CA VAL A 27 -0.93 16.40 13.88
C VAL A 27 -2.43 16.51 13.57
N ILE A 28 -3.24 16.95 14.53
CA ILE A 28 -4.68 17.16 14.34
C ILE A 28 -4.93 18.17 13.21
N ASN A 29 -4.26 19.32 13.24
CA ASN A 29 -4.42 20.34 12.21
C ASN A 29 -4.00 19.84 10.82
N ARG A 30 -2.89 19.09 10.74
CA ARG A 30 -2.45 18.48 9.46
C ARG A 30 -3.47 17.49 8.93
N ARG A 31 -4.09 16.66 9.78
CA ARG A 31 -5.14 15.73 9.35
C ARG A 31 -6.42 16.45 8.90
N ASN A 32 -6.84 17.46 9.65
CA ASN A 32 -8.05 18.22 9.31
C ASN A 32 -7.90 19.07 8.04
N ALA A 33 -6.67 19.37 7.62
CA ALA A 33 -6.40 20.07 6.36
C ALA A 33 -6.55 19.15 5.12
N LEU A 34 -6.66 17.84 5.30
CA LEU A 34 -6.82 16.90 4.19
C LEU A 34 -8.29 16.76 3.79
N PRO A 35 -8.60 16.52 2.50
CA PRO A 35 -9.98 16.42 2.00
C PRO A 35 -10.57 15.05 2.36
N HIS A 36 -11.00 14.89 3.62
CA HIS A 36 -11.56 13.66 4.19
C HIS A 36 -12.87 14.01 4.93
N SER A 37 -13.78 13.04 5.12
CA SER A 37 -15.05 13.26 5.83
C SER A 37 -14.89 13.50 7.34
N ASP A 38 -13.76 13.08 7.91
CA ASP A 38 -13.63 12.94 9.35
C ASP A 38 -12.74 14.03 9.96
N THR A 39 -13.34 14.88 10.79
CA THR A 39 -12.62 15.89 11.58
C THR A 39 -12.12 15.29 12.88
N HIS A 40 -10.83 15.48 13.16
CA HIS A 40 -10.18 15.10 14.41
C HIS A 40 -10.21 16.26 15.41
N ASP A 41 -10.44 15.98 16.69
CA ASP A 41 -10.47 16.99 17.76
C ASP A 41 -9.62 16.53 18.96
N ILE A 42 -9.32 17.47 19.86
CA ILE A 42 -8.63 17.23 21.12
C ILE A 42 -9.43 16.25 21.97
N ASN A 43 -8.72 15.30 22.59
CA ASN A 43 -9.30 14.33 23.51
C ASN A 43 -8.46 14.21 24.79
N LYS A 44 -8.89 13.34 25.71
CA LYS A 44 -8.23 13.15 27.01
C LYS A 44 -6.79 12.61 26.93
N PHE A 45 -6.35 12.19 25.75
CA PHE A 45 -5.02 11.67 25.49
C PHE A 45 -4.10 12.65 24.76
N SER A 46 -4.59 13.84 24.40
CA SER A 46 -3.86 14.74 23.51
C SER A 46 -2.58 15.30 24.11
N ASP A 47 -2.42 15.31 25.44
CA ASP A 47 -1.23 15.76 26.16
C ASP A 47 -0.42 14.60 26.74
N TYR A 48 -0.68 13.35 26.35
CA TYR A 48 0.13 12.20 26.78
C TYR A 48 1.49 12.18 26.09
N THR A 49 2.51 11.83 26.86
CA THR A 49 3.83 11.52 26.33
C THR A 49 3.83 10.18 25.55
N PRO A 50 4.77 9.97 24.61
CA PRO A 50 4.93 8.69 23.92
C PRO A 50 5.08 7.50 24.88
N GLU A 51 5.79 7.69 25.99
CA GLU A 51 6.03 6.69 27.02
C GLU A 51 4.74 6.30 27.77
N GLU A 52 3.87 7.28 28.05
CA GLU A 52 2.59 7.02 28.69
C GLU A 52 1.60 6.33 27.75
N LEU A 53 1.56 6.76 26.48
CA LEU A 53 0.79 6.07 25.45
C LEU A 53 1.27 4.61 25.29
N LYS A 54 2.59 4.40 25.26
CA LYS A 54 3.19 3.06 25.20
C LYS A 54 2.81 2.23 26.42
N LYS A 55 2.83 2.80 27.64
CA LYS A 55 2.40 2.09 28.86
C LYS A 55 0.93 1.68 28.79
N ILE A 56 0.03 2.56 28.35
CA ILE A 56 -1.39 2.24 28.18
C ILE A 56 -1.56 1.11 27.16
N TYR A 57 -0.92 1.23 26.00
CA TYR A 57 -1.02 0.23 24.94
C TYR A 57 -0.51 -1.15 25.40
N MET A 58 0.64 -1.19 26.09
CA MET A 58 1.18 -2.43 26.65
C MET A 58 0.30 -3.02 27.75
N ALA A 59 -0.35 -2.19 28.58
CA ALA A 59 -1.28 -2.64 29.60
C ALA A 59 -2.54 -3.29 29.00
N VAL A 60 -3.11 -2.69 27.94
CA VAL A 60 -4.27 -3.23 27.22
C VAL A 60 -3.93 -4.58 26.58
N ILE A 61 -2.77 -4.68 25.91
CA ILE A 61 -2.26 -5.93 25.35
C ILE A 61 -2.13 -6.99 26.46
N LEU A 62 -1.42 -6.67 27.54
CA LEU A 62 -1.20 -7.61 28.64
C LEU A 62 -2.51 -8.08 29.30
N GLN A 63 -3.50 -7.19 29.43
CA GLN A 63 -4.82 -7.54 29.97
C GLN A 63 -5.58 -8.48 29.03
N SER A 64 -5.51 -8.25 27.71
CA SER A 64 -6.11 -9.15 26.72
C SER A 64 -5.44 -10.54 26.70
N HIS A 65 -4.13 -10.61 26.90
CA HIS A 65 -3.41 -11.89 27.05
C HIS A 65 -3.75 -12.62 28.36
N LYS A 66 -3.90 -11.90 29.48
CA LYS A 66 -4.31 -12.51 30.76
C LYS A 66 -5.73 -13.08 30.69
N LEU A 67 -6.65 -12.40 30.01
CA LEU A 67 -8.02 -12.88 29.78
C LEU A 67 -8.04 -14.17 28.94
N ALA A 68 -7.12 -14.33 27.98
CA ALA A 68 -6.99 -15.52 27.16
C ALA A 68 -6.50 -16.77 27.93
N LEU A 69 -5.90 -16.60 29.12
CA LEU A 69 -5.35 -17.70 29.92
C LEU A 69 -6.32 -18.25 30.99
N VAL A 70 -7.44 -17.57 31.26
CA VAL A 70 -8.34 -17.89 32.39
C VAL A 70 -9.57 -18.71 31.99
N CYS A 71 -9.94 -18.81 30.70
CA CYS A 71 -11.01 -19.71 30.27
C CYS A 71 -10.93 -20.01 28.75
N PRO A 72 -10.66 -21.25 28.31
CA PRO A 72 -10.83 -21.59 26.90
C PRO A 72 -12.31 -21.82 26.66
N GLN A 73 -13.09 -20.75 26.49
CA GLN A 73 -14.34 -20.88 25.76
C GLN A 73 -13.93 -21.15 24.32
N HIS A 74 -13.87 -22.44 23.94
CA HIS A 74 -13.49 -22.90 22.61
C HIS A 74 -14.20 -22.08 21.51
N THR A 75 -15.43 -21.65 21.76
CA THR A 75 -16.20 -20.74 20.90
C THR A 75 -15.45 -19.45 20.54
N TYR A 76 -14.78 -18.77 21.47
CA TYR A 76 -14.11 -17.50 21.19
C TYR A 76 -12.89 -17.66 20.26
N VAL A 77 -12.10 -18.73 20.43
CA VAL A 77 -10.96 -19.00 19.53
C VAL A 77 -11.44 -19.39 18.14
N PHE A 78 -12.52 -20.18 18.03
CA PHE A 78 -13.13 -20.51 16.75
C PHE A 78 -13.76 -19.29 16.08
N ILE A 79 -14.49 -18.45 16.82
CA ILE A 79 -15.09 -17.21 16.32
C ILE A 79 -14.02 -16.21 15.90
N MET A 80 -12.96 -16.02 16.70
CA MET A 80 -11.83 -15.15 16.33
C MET A 80 -11.13 -15.63 15.07
N LYS A 81 -10.87 -16.93 14.92
CA LYS A 81 -10.33 -17.50 13.69
C LYS A 81 -11.26 -17.29 12.49
N ALA A 82 -12.57 -17.50 12.68
CA ALA A 82 -13.56 -17.29 11.62
C ALA A 82 -13.67 -15.81 11.22
N VAL A 83 -13.64 -14.88 12.18
CA VAL A 83 -13.66 -13.43 11.92
C VAL A 83 -12.38 -12.98 11.24
N ILE A 84 -11.21 -13.48 11.68
CA ILE A 84 -9.92 -13.23 11.02
C ILE A 84 -9.94 -13.76 9.57
N CYS A 85 -10.43 -14.99 9.35
CA CYS A 85 -10.61 -15.56 8.01
C CYS A 85 -11.57 -14.71 7.15
N LEU A 86 -12.70 -14.26 7.70
CA LEU A 86 -13.64 -13.38 6.99
C LEU A 86 -13.04 -12.01 6.69
N PHE A 87 -12.19 -11.46 7.57
CA PHE A 87 -11.46 -10.22 7.33
C PHE A 87 -10.41 -10.39 6.22
N PHE A 88 -9.71 -11.53 6.17
CA PHE A 88 -8.80 -11.87 5.08
C PHE A 88 -9.54 -12.11 3.76
N ILE A 89 -10.70 -12.77 3.77
CA ILE A 89 -11.55 -12.94 2.58
C ILE A 89 -12.06 -11.59 2.08
N ALA A 90 -12.46 -10.69 2.98
CA ALA A 90 -12.88 -9.33 2.63
C ALA A 90 -11.73 -8.46 2.08
N LEU A 91 -10.50 -8.65 2.58
CA LEU A 91 -9.31 -7.99 2.03
C LEU A 91 -8.96 -8.49 0.62
N ILE A 92 -9.15 -9.79 0.33
CA ILE A 92 -8.92 -10.36 -1.02
C ILE A 92 -10.03 -9.94 -1.99
N ALA A 93 -11.24 -9.64 -1.50
CA ALA A 93 -12.38 -9.23 -2.32
C ALA A 93 -12.23 -7.84 -2.98
N ILE A 94 -11.17 -7.09 -2.65
CA ILE A 94 -10.85 -5.78 -3.25
C ILE A 94 -9.51 -5.87 -3.99
N SER A 95 -9.44 -6.75 -4.99
CA SER A 95 -8.31 -6.81 -5.92
C SER A 95 -8.81 -6.76 -7.37
N ASN A 96 -9.70 -5.81 -7.67
CA ASN A 96 -9.85 -5.32 -9.03
C ASN A 96 -8.89 -4.14 -9.20
N GLY A 97 -7.59 -4.41 -9.19
CA GLY A 97 -6.62 -3.42 -9.62
C GLY A 97 -6.92 -3.10 -11.08
N ASP A 98 -7.13 -1.83 -11.39
CA ASP A 98 -7.35 -1.40 -12.78
C ASP A 98 -6.21 -1.92 -13.65
N LYS A 99 -6.58 -2.67 -14.71
CA LYS A 99 -5.59 -3.20 -15.64
C LYS A 99 -4.88 -2.03 -16.34
N PRO A 100 -3.55 -2.06 -16.47
CA PRO A 100 -2.83 -0.93 -17.03
C PRO A 100 -3.23 -0.69 -18.49
N HIS A 101 -3.33 0.58 -18.86
CA HIS A 101 -3.56 1.03 -20.22
C HIS A 101 -2.48 2.05 -20.60
N TYR A 102 -1.65 1.72 -21.58
CA TYR A 102 -0.55 2.57 -22.01
C TYR A 102 -0.96 3.51 -23.12
N ASP A 103 -0.59 4.78 -22.98
CA ASP A 103 -0.69 5.75 -24.06
C ASP A 103 0.39 5.46 -25.11
N ILE A 104 -0.02 5.05 -26.32
CA ILE A 104 0.88 4.72 -27.42
C ILE A 104 1.71 5.94 -27.84
N ASN A 105 1.21 7.16 -27.65
CA ASN A 105 1.99 8.37 -27.95
C ASN A 105 3.18 8.56 -27.01
N LYS A 106 3.17 7.91 -25.85
CA LYS A 106 4.28 7.88 -24.89
C LYS A 106 5.20 6.67 -25.09
N ALA A 107 5.01 5.88 -26.14
CA ALA A 107 5.84 4.71 -26.42
C ALA A 107 7.35 5.01 -26.44
N PRO A 108 7.86 6.13 -27.00
CA PRO A 108 9.29 6.45 -26.91
C PRO A 108 9.81 6.51 -25.46
N GLN A 109 9.09 7.21 -24.58
CA GLN A 109 9.44 7.37 -23.17
C GLN A 109 9.32 6.05 -22.40
N LEU A 110 8.28 5.27 -22.70
CA LEU A 110 8.08 3.94 -22.12
C LEU A 110 9.19 2.97 -22.55
N PHE A 111 9.66 3.06 -23.79
CA PHE A 111 10.75 2.23 -24.30
C PHE A 111 12.10 2.59 -23.66
N GLU A 112 12.38 3.88 -23.45
CA GLU A 112 13.56 4.32 -22.69
C GLU A 112 13.55 3.78 -21.25
N LEU A 113 12.40 3.88 -20.58
CA LEU A 113 12.23 3.34 -19.23
C LEU A 113 12.36 1.81 -19.22
N PHE A 114 11.78 1.13 -20.21
CA PHE A 114 11.89 -0.31 -20.39
C PHE A 114 13.35 -0.74 -20.56
N MET A 115 14.12 -0.07 -21.42
CA MET A 115 15.54 -0.37 -21.62
C MET A 115 16.32 -0.24 -20.32
N LYS A 116 16.04 0.80 -19.53
CA LYS A 116 16.67 1.00 -18.22
C LYS A 116 16.26 -0.08 -17.20
N ASN A 117 14.96 -0.37 -17.10
CA ASN A 117 14.41 -1.29 -16.10
C ASN A 117 14.86 -2.74 -16.34
N TYR A 118 15.01 -3.14 -17.60
CA TYR A 118 15.42 -4.50 -17.99
C TYR A 118 16.87 -4.58 -18.48
N ASN A 119 17.64 -3.50 -18.32
CA ASN A 119 19.04 -3.40 -18.75
C ASN A 119 19.26 -3.90 -20.18
N ARG A 120 18.45 -3.40 -21.12
CA ARG A 120 18.48 -3.78 -22.54
C ARG A 120 19.59 -3.03 -23.26
N HIS A 121 20.33 -3.77 -24.07
CA HIS A 121 21.38 -3.26 -24.95
C HIS A 121 21.20 -3.89 -26.31
N TYR A 122 21.12 -3.08 -27.36
CA TYR A 122 20.93 -3.52 -28.74
C TYR A 122 22.24 -3.38 -29.52
N LYS A 123 22.41 -4.21 -30.54
CA LYS A 123 23.68 -4.32 -31.28
C LYS A 123 24.00 -3.06 -32.08
N ASN A 124 22.98 -2.42 -32.62
CA ASN A 124 23.05 -1.20 -33.44
C ASN A 124 21.68 -0.52 -33.49
N GLU A 125 21.61 0.65 -34.14
CA GLU A 125 20.35 1.41 -34.24
C GLU A 125 19.26 0.68 -35.03
N ALA A 126 19.59 -0.14 -36.03
CA ALA A 126 18.59 -0.91 -36.77
C ALA A 126 17.97 -2.02 -35.90
N ASP A 127 18.78 -2.68 -35.07
CA ASP A 127 18.36 -3.66 -34.07
C ASP A 127 17.44 -3.01 -33.02
N LYS A 128 17.86 -1.85 -32.50
CA LYS A 128 17.07 -1.05 -31.56
C LYS A 128 15.72 -0.62 -32.15
N GLU A 129 15.71 -0.18 -33.40
CA GLU A 129 14.48 0.23 -34.09
C GLU A 129 13.53 -0.97 -34.28
N ALA A 130 14.04 -2.14 -34.67
CA ALA A 130 13.23 -3.34 -34.78
C ALA A 130 12.57 -3.74 -33.45
N HIS A 131 13.33 -3.70 -32.36
CA HIS A 131 12.82 -3.95 -31.00
C HIS A 131 11.86 -2.86 -30.52
N TYR A 132 12.07 -1.61 -30.89
CA TYR A 132 11.15 -0.51 -30.59
C TYR A 132 9.79 -0.72 -31.28
N GLN A 133 9.78 -1.08 -32.56
CA GLN A 133 8.54 -1.38 -33.28
C GLN A 133 7.81 -2.59 -32.67
N ALA A 134 8.55 -3.65 -32.32
CA ALA A 134 8.00 -4.79 -31.62
C ALA A 134 7.39 -4.39 -30.26
N PHE A 135 8.07 -3.52 -29.51
CA PHE A 135 7.58 -2.98 -28.25
C PHE A 135 6.26 -2.22 -28.41
N VAL A 136 6.14 -1.37 -29.42
CA VAL A 136 4.90 -0.63 -29.72
C VAL A 136 3.73 -1.59 -30.01
N GLU A 137 3.96 -2.63 -30.83
CA GLU A 137 2.93 -3.63 -31.14
C GLU A 137 2.54 -4.46 -29.91
N ASN A 138 3.51 -4.77 -29.04
CA ASN A 138 3.24 -5.47 -27.78
C ASN A 138 2.46 -4.59 -26.79
N LEU A 139 2.69 -3.28 -26.73
CA LEU A 139 1.87 -2.35 -25.95
C LEU A 139 0.42 -2.32 -26.43
N LYS A 140 0.19 -2.27 -27.75
CA LYS A 140 -1.16 -2.36 -28.33
C LYS A 140 -1.84 -3.68 -27.96
N THR A 141 -1.09 -4.78 -27.98
CA THR A 141 -1.60 -6.09 -27.59
C THR A 141 -1.96 -6.14 -26.10
N ILE A 142 -1.11 -5.61 -25.22
CA ILE A 142 -1.39 -5.50 -23.78
C ILE A 142 -2.67 -4.69 -23.56
N ASN A 143 -2.79 -3.51 -24.17
CA ASN A 143 -3.98 -2.66 -24.05
C ASN A 143 -5.24 -3.39 -24.51
N ARG A 144 -5.19 -4.08 -25.66
CA ARG A 144 -6.30 -4.85 -26.20
C ARG A 144 -6.73 -5.99 -25.27
N LEU A 145 -5.76 -6.75 -24.74
CA LEU A 145 -6.05 -7.87 -23.84
C LEU A 145 -6.58 -7.38 -22.49
N ASN A 146 -6.07 -6.26 -21.98
CA ASN A 146 -6.54 -5.65 -20.75
C ASN A 146 -7.93 -5.02 -20.87
N ALA A 147 -8.33 -4.58 -22.06
CA ALA A 147 -9.68 -4.10 -22.32
C ALA A 147 -10.74 -5.24 -22.29
N LEU A 148 -10.34 -6.51 -22.37
CA LEU A 148 -11.27 -7.64 -22.32
C LEU A 148 -11.76 -7.88 -20.88
N PRO A 149 -13.07 -8.10 -20.68
CA PRO A 149 -13.61 -8.49 -19.38
C PRO A 149 -13.10 -9.90 -19.02
N HIS A 150 -12.81 -10.13 -17.74
CA HIS A 150 -12.35 -11.42 -17.21
C HIS A 150 -11.07 -12.01 -17.84
N SER A 151 -10.30 -11.25 -18.62
CA SER A 151 -8.96 -11.66 -19.04
C SER A 151 -7.94 -11.49 -17.91
N ALA A 152 -6.79 -12.16 -18.04
CA ALA A 152 -5.63 -11.89 -17.19
C ALA A 152 -5.18 -10.42 -17.33
N THR A 153 -4.49 -9.91 -16.30
CA THR A 153 -3.82 -8.61 -16.39
C THR A 153 -2.49 -8.79 -17.10
N HIS A 154 -2.28 -8.04 -18.17
CA HIS A 154 -1.04 -7.99 -18.94
C HIS A 154 -0.31 -6.67 -18.63
N ASP A 155 1.01 -6.71 -18.48
CA ASP A 155 1.85 -5.55 -18.15
C ASP A 155 3.14 -5.61 -18.98
N ILE A 156 3.85 -4.48 -19.08
CA ILE A 156 5.20 -4.44 -19.61
C ILE A 156 6.07 -5.37 -18.78
N ASN A 157 6.73 -6.30 -19.44
CA ASN A 157 7.61 -7.27 -18.82
C ASN A 157 8.87 -7.46 -19.67
N LYS A 158 9.79 -8.32 -19.23
CA LYS A 158 11.06 -8.53 -19.94
C LYS A 158 10.90 -8.97 -21.41
N PHE A 159 9.76 -9.52 -21.81
CA PHE A 159 9.52 -9.96 -23.20
C PHE A 159 8.84 -8.91 -24.06
N SER A 160 8.59 -7.72 -23.53
CA SER A 160 7.79 -6.69 -24.22
C SER A 160 8.42 -6.15 -25.49
N ASP A 161 9.73 -6.30 -25.71
CA ASP A 161 10.42 -5.88 -26.93
C ASP A 161 10.72 -7.03 -27.91
N TYR A 162 10.23 -8.24 -27.64
CA TYR A 162 10.60 -9.41 -28.46
C TYR A 162 10.01 -9.29 -29.86
N THR A 163 10.84 -9.50 -30.87
CA THR A 163 10.40 -9.55 -32.27
C THR A 163 9.58 -10.81 -32.54
N PRO A 164 8.78 -10.85 -33.63
CA PRO A 164 8.02 -12.04 -34.00
C PRO A 164 8.90 -13.30 -34.13
N GLU A 165 10.12 -13.15 -34.63
CA GLU A 165 11.09 -14.23 -34.78
C GLU A 165 11.55 -14.76 -33.41
N GLU A 166 11.81 -13.88 -32.44
CA GLU A 166 12.21 -14.24 -31.09
C GLU A 166 11.08 -14.89 -30.29
N LEU A 167 9.85 -14.40 -30.46
CA LEU A 167 8.65 -15.02 -29.87
C LEU A 167 8.45 -16.44 -30.38
N LYS A 168 8.64 -16.67 -31.68
CA LYS A 168 8.54 -18.00 -32.29
C LYS A 168 9.58 -18.96 -31.70
N GLN A 169 10.81 -18.50 -31.49
CA GLN A 169 11.85 -19.31 -30.86
C GLN A 169 11.55 -19.70 -29.41
N ILE A 170 10.78 -18.91 -28.66
CA ILE A 170 10.31 -19.30 -27.33
C ILE A 170 9.22 -20.37 -27.42
N HIS A 171 8.27 -20.20 -28.34
CA HIS A 171 7.15 -21.12 -28.48
C HIS A 171 7.59 -22.52 -28.91
N ASP A 172 8.58 -22.61 -29.82
CA ASP A 172 9.09 -23.88 -30.34
C ASP A 172 10.02 -24.63 -29.35
N LYS A 173 10.34 -24.03 -28.20
CA LYS A 173 11.23 -24.61 -27.16
C LYS A 173 10.50 -25.17 -25.93
N ASN A 174 9.17 -25.08 -25.87
CA ASN A 174 8.32 -25.64 -24.82
C ASN A 174 7.47 -26.79 -25.35
#